data_AF-A0A838TJR1-F1
#
_entry.id   AF-A0A838TJR1-F1
#
_cell.length_a   1.000
_cell.length_b   1.000
_cell.length_c   1.000
_cell.angle_alpha   90.00
_cell.angle_beta   90.00
_cell.angle_gamma   90.00
#
_symmetry.space_group_name_H-M   'P 1'
#
loop_
_entity.id
_entity.type
_entity.pdbx_description
1 polymer ?
#
loop_
_entity_poly.entity_id
_entity_poly.type
_entity_poly.pdbx_seq_one_letter_code
_entity_poly.pdbx_strand_id
1 'polypeptide(L)'
;MIGLLTAVAAAHPLATKNPAPQTLMTGFGSDSLDFDVRLWTDDYDQWLQIKSDVIVATTDALAEAKIAIPFPQRDLHLQSIDPVVAD
;
A
#
# COMPACT_ATOMS: atom_id res chain seq x y z
N MET A 1 8.34 -3.62 7.15
CA MET A 1 7.41 -3.55 6.01
C MET A 1 7.51 -4.76 5.09
N ILE A 2 8.59 -4.93 4.32
CA ILE A 2 8.74 -6.00 3.32
C ILE A 2 8.37 -7.39 3.87
N GLY A 3 8.96 -7.80 5.01
CA GLY A 3 8.67 -9.11 5.61
C GLY A 3 7.21 -9.32 5.99
N LEU A 4 6.52 -8.27 6.47
CA LEU A 4 5.09 -8.31 6.79
C LEU A 4 4.25 -8.53 5.53
N LEU A 5 4.50 -7.71 4.50
CA LEU A 5 3.78 -7.78 3.22
C LEU A 5 4.01 -9.12 2.51
N THR A 6 5.23 -9.65 2.55
CA THR A 6 5.55 -10.97 2.00
C THR A 6 4.86 -12.08 2.78
N ALA A 7 4.80 -11.98 4.11
CA ALA A 7 4.10 -12.96 4.95
C ALA A 7 2.60 -12.99 4.67
N VAL A 8 1.97 -11.82 4.48
CA VAL A 8 0.55 -11.72 4.11
C VAL A 8 0.28 -12.43 2.78
N ALA A 9 1.08 -12.14 1.74
CA ALA A 9 0.93 -12.80 0.45
C ALA A 9 1.18 -14.32 0.54
N ALA A 10 2.18 -14.75 1.29
CA ALA A 10 2.49 -16.17 1.49
C ALA A 10 1.46 -16.94 2.33
N ALA A 11 0.66 -16.23 3.15
CA ALA A 11 -0.41 -16.84 3.93
C ALA A 11 -1.68 -17.12 3.11
N HIS A 12 -1.80 -16.53 1.91
CA HIS A 12 -2.96 -16.78 1.05
C HIS A 12 -2.98 -18.25 0.59
N PRO A 13 -4.09 -19.00 0.73
CA PRO A 13 -4.13 -20.44 0.46
C PRO A 13 -3.76 -20.83 -0.99
N LEU A 14 -4.03 -19.93 -1.93
CA LEU A 14 -3.76 -20.11 -3.37
C LEU A 14 -2.39 -19.55 -3.82
N ALA A 15 -1.52 -19.14 -2.90
CA ALA A 15 -0.16 -18.73 -3.24
C ALA A 15 0.72 -19.96 -3.53
N THR A 16 1.44 -19.94 -4.65
CA THR A 16 2.43 -20.99 -4.94
C THR A 16 3.65 -20.88 -4.04
N LYS A 17 4.29 -22.01 -3.75
CA LYS A 17 5.58 -22.03 -3.01
C LYS A 17 6.79 -21.81 -3.91
N ASN A 18 6.64 -22.11 -5.20
CA ASN A 18 7.69 -21.92 -6.20
C ASN A 18 7.05 -21.53 -7.56
N PRO A 19 7.20 -20.28 -8.01
CA PRO A 19 7.89 -19.19 -7.34
C PRO A 19 7.21 -18.80 -6.01
N ALA A 20 8.00 -18.44 -5.01
CA ALA A 20 7.50 -17.96 -3.72
C ALA A 20 7.09 -16.48 -3.82
N PRO A 21 6.03 -16.03 -3.10
CA PRO A 21 5.66 -14.63 -3.02
C PRO A 21 6.83 -13.74 -2.62
N GLN A 22 6.85 -12.53 -3.17
CA GLN A 22 7.92 -11.56 -2.93
C GLN A 22 7.34 -10.15 -2.81
N THR A 23 7.86 -9.38 -1.86
CA THR A 23 7.64 -7.94 -1.83
C THR A 23 8.91 -7.20 -2.21
N LEU A 24 8.78 -6.18 -3.07
CA LEU A 24 9.86 -5.27 -3.43
C LEU A 24 9.48 -3.86 -3.05
N MET A 25 10.41 -3.09 -2.48
CA MET A 25 10.26 -1.64 -2.42
C MET A 25 10.71 -1.08 -3.76
N THR A 26 9.82 -0.41 -4.47
CA THR A 26 10.04 0.05 -5.84
C THR A 26 10.50 1.51 -5.89
N GLY A 27 10.26 2.29 -4.85
CA GLY A 27 10.75 3.66 -4.77
C GLY A 27 10.15 4.49 -3.63
N PHE A 28 10.32 5.79 -3.77
CA PHE A 28 9.72 6.83 -2.93
C PHE A 28 8.69 7.59 -3.79
N GLY A 29 7.44 7.63 -3.35
CA GLY A 29 6.42 8.52 -3.88
C GLY A 29 6.56 9.94 -3.29
N SER A 30 5.63 10.84 -3.60
CA SER A 30 5.67 12.23 -3.08
C SER A 30 5.64 12.26 -1.55
N ASP A 31 4.80 11.40 -0.95
CA ASP A 31 4.58 11.27 0.49
C ASP A 31 4.40 9.79 0.90
N SER A 32 4.95 8.86 0.11
CA SER A 32 4.77 7.41 0.28
C SER A 32 6.05 6.62 0.04
N LEU A 33 6.08 5.39 0.55
CA LEU A 33 7.00 4.36 0.09
C LEU A 33 6.21 3.42 -0.83
N ASP A 34 6.73 3.16 -2.01
CA ASP A 34 6.03 2.36 -3.00
C ASP A 34 6.53 0.90 -2.93
N PHE A 35 5.58 -0.04 -2.93
CA PHE A 35 5.87 -1.47 -2.84
C PHE A 35 5.10 -2.26 -3.90
N ASP A 36 5.78 -3.21 -4.52
CA ASP A 36 5.17 -4.30 -5.28
C ASP A 36 5.00 -5.51 -4.36
N VAL A 37 3.77 -6.02 -4.21
CA VAL A 37 3.51 -7.33 -3.59
C VAL A 37 3.20 -8.32 -4.71
N ARG A 38 4.09 -9.30 -4.89
CA ARG A 38 4.01 -10.30 -5.96
C ARG A 38 3.59 -11.64 -5.39
N LEU A 39 2.55 -12.20 -5.97
CA LEU A 39 2.00 -13.51 -5.67
C LEU A 39 1.77 -14.23 -6.99
N TRP A 40 2.00 -15.54 -6.98
CA TRP A 40 1.74 -16.43 -8.10
C TRP A 40 0.69 -17.47 -7.67
N THR A 41 -0.16 -17.88 -8.60
CA THR A 41 -1.24 -18.86 -8.42
C THR A 41 -1.37 -19.70 -9.68
N ASP A 42 -1.69 -20.98 -9.52
CA ASP A 42 -2.10 -21.85 -10.64
C ASP A 42 -3.61 -21.74 -10.93
N ASP A 43 -4.36 -21.08 -10.04
CA ASP A 43 -5.79 -20.83 -10.16
C ASP A 43 -6.05 -19.42 -10.72
N TYR A 44 -6.03 -19.34 -12.05
CA TYR A 44 -6.17 -18.07 -12.78
C TYR A 44 -7.59 -17.51 -12.73
N ASP A 45 -8.60 -18.37 -12.65
CA ASP A 45 -10.01 -17.97 -12.62
C ASP A 45 -10.33 -17.19 -11.35
N GLN A 46 -9.61 -17.46 -10.25
CA GLN A 46 -9.76 -16.78 -8.98
C GLN A 46 -8.86 -15.55 -8.81
N TRP A 47 -8.07 -15.15 -9.82
CA TRP A 47 -7.07 -14.09 -9.66
C TRP A 47 -7.62 -12.78 -9.09
N LEU A 48 -8.80 -12.34 -9.53
CA LEU A 48 -9.41 -11.10 -9.02
C LEU A 48 -9.76 -11.21 -7.53
N GLN A 49 -10.25 -12.37 -7.08
CA GLN A 49 -10.57 -12.62 -5.68
C GLN A 49 -9.30 -12.69 -4.84
N ILE A 50 -8.30 -13.46 -5.29
CA ILE A 50 -6.99 -13.59 -4.62
C ILE A 50 -6.36 -12.21 -4.42
N LYS A 51 -6.37 -11.37 -5.46
CA LYS A 51 -5.83 -10.01 -5.38
C LYS A 51 -6.58 -9.16 -4.35
N SER A 52 -7.91 -9.22 -4.34
CA SER A 52 -8.72 -8.49 -3.35
C SER A 52 -8.40 -8.95 -1.93
N ASP A 53 -8.33 -10.26 -1.69
CA ASP A 53 -8.08 -10.84 -0.37
C ASP A 53 -6.72 -10.42 0.17
N VAL A 54 -5.67 -10.44 -0.68
CA VAL A 54 -4.33 -9.97 -0.30
C VAL A 54 -4.32 -8.47 0.02
N ILE A 55 -5.08 -7.64 -0.70
CA ILE A 55 -5.17 -6.20 -0.42
C ILE A 55 -5.84 -5.94 0.93
N VAL A 56 -6.95 -6.63 1.22
CA VAL A 56 -7.65 -6.52 2.50
C VAL A 56 -6.74 -6.98 3.64
N ALA A 57 -6.16 -8.17 3.53
CA ALA A 57 -5.25 -8.71 4.54
C ALA A 57 -4.01 -7.83 4.74
N THR A 58 -3.51 -7.19 3.68
CA THR A 58 -2.42 -6.22 3.79
C THR A 58 -2.85 -5.00 4.59
N THR A 59 -4.03 -4.46 4.32
CA THR A 59 -4.57 -3.30 5.04
C THR A 59 -4.72 -3.61 6.52
N ASP A 60 -5.26 -4.79 6.87
CA ASP A 60 -5.43 -5.24 8.24
C ASP A 60 -4.08 -5.43 8.95
N ALA A 61 -3.13 -6.10 8.30
CA ALA A 61 -1.79 -6.33 8.85
C ALA A 61 -1.01 -5.02 9.09
N LEU A 62 -1.16 -4.04 8.20
CA LEU A 62 -0.58 -2.71 8.39
C LEU A 62 -1.21 -1.99 9.58
N ALA A 63 -2.54 -2.04 9.71
CA ALA A 63 -3.25 -1.45 10.83
C ALA A 63 -2.85 -2.09 12.18
N GLU A 64 -2.79 -3.41 12.25
CA GLU A 64 -2.36 -4.15 13.46
C GLU A 64 -0.91 -3.80 13.85
N ALA A 65 -0.02 -3.69 12.86
CA ALA A 65 1.36 -3.28 13.05
C ALA A 65 1.52 -1.77 13.36
N LYS A 66 0.41 -1.01 13.44
CA LYS A 66 0.39 0.46 13.64
C LYS A 66 1.18 1.23 12.58
N ILE A 67 1.14 0.73 11.35
CA ILE A 67 1.77 1.34 10.19
C ILE A 67 0.72 2.17 9.46
N ALA A 68 0.89 3.49 9.48
CA ALA A 68 -0.02 4.40 8.80
C ALA A 68 0.14 4.33 7.28
N ILE A 69 -0.98 4.24 6.56
CA ILE A 69 -1.03 4.47 5.11
C ILE A 69 -1.18 5.98 4.91
N PRO A 70 -0.23 6.66 4.26
CA PRO A 70 -0.29 8.10 4.08
C PRO A 70 -1.48 8.45 3.18
N PHE A 71 -2.33 9.38 3.65
CA PHE A 71 -3.27 10.08 2.78
C PHE A 71 -2.52 11.24 2.09
N PRO A 72 -2.85 11.57 0.82
CA PRO A 72 -2.25 12.70 0.13
C PRO A 72 -2.37 13.96 0.99
N GLN A 73 -1.24 14.54 1.37
CA GLN A 73 -1.23 15.82 2.06
C GLN A 73 -1.38 16.92 1.02
N ARG A 74 -2.20 17.94 1.30
CA ARG A 74 -2.24 19.18 0.53
C ARG A 74 -1.81 20.30 1.46
N ASP A 75 -0.64 20.86 1.22
CA ASP A 75 -0.20 22.06 1.93
C ASP A 75 -0.99 23.27 1.43
N LEU A 76 -1.64 23.98 2.36
CA LEU A 76 -2.30 25.25 2.10
C LEU A 76 -1.34 26.39 2.49
N HIS A 77 -0.76 27.06 1.49
CA HIS A 77 -0.04 28.31 1.70
C HIS A 77 -1.03 29.48 1.73
N LEU A 78 -1.40 29.95 2.93
CA LEU A 78 -2.18 31.17 3.08
C LEU A 78 -1.26 32.39 2.96
N GLN A 79 -1.40 33.16 1.87
CA GLN A 79 -0.84 34.50 1.78
C GLN A 79 -1.88 35.48 2.33
N SER A 80 -1.51 36.26 3.34
CA SER A 80 -2.34 37.37 3.82
C SER A 80 -2.48 38.39 2.68
N ILE A 81 -3.72 38.67 2.28
CA ILE A 81 -4.01 39.87 1.49
C ILE A 81 -3.91 41.07 2.44
N ASP A 82 -3.04 42.03 2.13
CA ASP A 82 -2.97 43.28 2.87
C ASP A 82 -4.36 43.95 2.85
N PRO A 83 -4.84 44.47 3.99
CA PRO A 83 -6.09 45.20 4.00
C PRO A 83 -5.90 46.44 3.11
N VAL A 84 -6.65 46.52 2.02
CA VAL A 84 -6.82 47.78 1.29
C VAL A 84 -7.44 48.76 2.28
N VAL A 85 -6.61 49.64 2.82
CA VAL A 85 -7.04 50.80 3.59
C VAL A 85 -7.83 51.67 2.61
N ALA A 86 -9.15 51.70 2.78
CA ALA A 86 -10.00 52.67 2.12
C ALA A 86 -9.91 53.98 2.93
N ASP A 87 -9.38 55.02 2.30
CA ASP A 87 -9.42 56.41 2.77
C ASP A 87 -10.86 56.96 2.79
#